data_AF-A0A7S3T626-F1
#
_entry.id   AF-A0A7S3T626-F1
#
_cell.length_a   1.000
_cell.length_b   1.000
_cell.length_c   1.000
_cell.angle_alpha   90.00
_cell.angle_beta   90.00
_cell.angle_gamma   90.00
#
_symmetry.space_group_name_H-M   'P 1'
#
loop_
_entity.id
_entity.type
_entity.pdbx_description
1 polymer ?
#
loop_
_entity_poly.entity_id
_entity_poly.type
_entity_poly.pdbx_seq_one_letter_code
_entity_poly.pdbx_strand_id
1 'polypeptide(L)'
;MRKPRVLVLGGWSGGPLDYLRRRWSGECTFVEPPLHMPPQGARWCFTWEAALLAGAACLPWAVSAAGCGAAAALVTGAAVLCLAPRLVALLVRGAIRRSVAAAELCLKGGTVDLVVGFSWGGGVACWLLSERRWRGPTLLLAPTLEAMASAARLALPAPFFSARGGGGGARCCHDEADEADEAD
;
A
#
# COMPACT_ATOMS: atom_id res chain seq x y z
N MET A 1 -7.26 37.69 2.55
CA MET A 1 -7.53 36.32 3.07
C MET A 1 -6.39 35.41 2.65
N ARG A 2 -5.94 34.49 3.52
CA ARG A 2 -4.88 33.53 3.15
C ARG A 2 -5.44 32.49 2.17
N LYS A 3 -4.68 32.14 1.13
CA LYS A 3 -5.05 31.02 0.24
C LYS A 3 -5.00 29.70 1.01
N PRO A 4 -6.01 28.81 0.89
CA PRO A 4 -5.97 27.48 1.48
C PRO A 4 -4.77 26.68 0.96
N ARG A 5 -4.10 25.95 1.84
CA ARG A 5 -2.96 25.10 1.51
C ARG A 5 -3.41 23.65 1.45
N VAL A 6 -3.29 23.04 0.27
CA VAL A 6 -3.78 21.69 -0.02
C VAL A 6 -2.60 20.75 -0.21
N LEU A 7 -2.51 19.71 0.62
CA LEU A 7 -1.53 18.64 0.46
C LEU A 7 -2.09 17.61 -0.53
N VAL A 8 -1.44 17.48 -1.69
CA VAL A 8 -1.85 16.57 -2.75
C VAL A 8 -0.98 15.32 -2.70
N LEU A 9 -1.61 14.18 -2.50
CA LEU A 9 -1.01 12.86 -2.46
C LEU A 9 -1.37 12.13 -3.76
N GLY A 10 -0.44 12.16 -4.71
CA GLY A 10 -0.61 11.57 -6.04
C GLY A 10 -0.41 10.06 -6.11
N GLY A 11 -0.81 9.49 -7.25
CA GLY A 11 -0.43 8.13 -7.64
C GLY A 11 0.64 8.13 -8.71
N TRP A 12 0.70 7.03 -9.46
CA TRP A 12 1.61 6.86 -10.59
C TRP A 12 1.36 7.80 -11.77
N SER A 13 0.17 8.40 -11.83
CA SER A 13 -0.19 9.43 -12.79
C SER A 13 -0.87 10.59 -12.06
N GLY A 14 -0.86 11.78 -12.68
CA GLY A 14 -1.57 12.94 -12.15
C GLY A 14 -3.09 12.74 -12.12
N GLY A 15 -3.64 12.09 -13.16
CA GLY A 15 -5.05 11.70 -13.20
C GLY A 15 -5.99 12.88 -12.93
N PRO A 16 -7.00 12.73 -12.04
CA PRO A 16 -7.92 13.82 -11.73
C PRO A 16 -7.24 14.99 -11.02
N LEU A 17 -6.08 14.78 -10.37
CA LEU A 17 -5.39 15.83 -9.63
C LEU A 17 -4.88 16.95 -10.53
N ASP A 18 -4.49 16.64 -11.77
CA ASP A 18 -4.07 17.66 -12.74
C ASP A 18 -5.21 18.62 -13.09
N TYR A 19 -6.43 18.08 -13.20
CA TYR A 19 -7.62 18.91 -13.39
C TYR A 19 -7.88 19.79 -12.16
N LEU A 20 -7.81 19.23 -10.94
CA LEU A 20 -8.01 20.01 -9.71
C LEU A 20 -6.98 21.16 -9.61
N ARG A 21 -5.69 20.86 -9.84
CA ARG A 21 -4.61 21.85 -9.82
C ARG A 21 -4.86 22.98 -10.80
N ARG A 22 -5.22 22.65 -12.04
CA ARG A 22 -5.50 23.66 -13.07
C ARG A 22 -6.73 24.50 -12.71
N ARG A 23 -7.79 23.87 -12.19
CA ARG A 23 -9.06 24.54 -11.88
C ARG A 23 -8.94 25.52 -10.71
N TRP A 24 -8.09 25.25 -9.73
CA TRP A 24 -7.96 26.04 -8.48
C TRP A 24 -6.56 26.62 -8.24
N SER A 25 -5.68 26.68 -9.25
CA SER A 25 -4.33 27.25 -9.11
C SER A 25 -4.33 28.72 -8.64
N GLY A 26 -5.38 29.48 -8.97
CA GLY A 26 -5.56 30.85 -8.51
C GLY A 26 -6.01 30.98 -7.05
N GLU A 27 -6.70 29.96 -6.53
CA GLU A 27 -7.43 30.01 -5.26
C GLU A 27 -6.70 29.27 -4.13
N CYS A 28 -5.95 28.21 -4.46
CA CYS A 28 -5.29 27.33 -3.51
C CYS A 28 -3.77 27.25 -3.75
N THR A 29 -3.02 26.96 -2.69
CA THR A 29 -1.60 26.62 -2.76
C THR A 29 -1.45 25.11 -2.61
N PHE A 30 -0.98 24.43 -3.66
CA PHE A 30 -0.77 22.99 -3.65
C PHE A 30 0.64 22.62 -3.17
N VAL A 31 0.73 21.57 -2.36
CA VAL A 31 1.99 21.01 -1.86
C VAL A 31 2.01 19.52 -2.17
N GLU A 32 3.12 19.03 -2.70
CA GLU A 32 3.27 17.63 -3.10
C GLU A 32 4.51 17.02 -2.47
N PRO A 33 4.36 16.04 -1.57
CA PRO A 33 5.50 15.31 -1.06
C PRO A 33 6.01 14.32 -2.12
N PRO A 34 7.31 14.00 -2.13
CA PRO A 34 7.85 12.92 -2.95
C PRO A 34 7.36 11.57 -2.40
N LEU A 35 6.25 11.08 -2.95
CA LEU A 35 5.71 9.78 -2.56
C LEU A 35 6.54 8.65 -3.15
N HIS A 36 6.86 7.68 -2.30
CA HIS A 36 7.59 6.49 -2.68
C HIS A 36 6.59 5.44 -3.13
N MET A 37 6.66 5.08 -4.40
CA MET A 37 5.83 4.04 -4.98
C MET A 37 6.72 2.84 -5.32
N PRO A 38 6.21 1.60 -5.21
CA PRO A 38 6.91 0.47 -5.83
C PRO A 38 7.03 0.73 -7.35
N PRO A 39 8.06 0.18 -8.02
CA PRO A 39 8.32 0.46 -9.43
C PRO A 39 7.09 0.16 -10.29
N GLN A 40 6.75 1.10 -11.20
CA GLN A 40 5.73 0.88 -12.23
C GLN A 40 6.13 -0.37 -13.01
N GLY A 41 5.29 -1.39 -12.96
CA GLY A 41 5.59 -2.68 -13.58
C GLY A 41 5.54 -3.83 -12.59
N ALA A 42 5.84 -3.65 -11.30
CA ALA A 42 5.81 -4.74 -10.30
C ALA A 42 4.43 -5.42 -10.13
N ARG A 43 3.42 -5.07 -10.93
CA ARG A 43 2.24 -5.92 -11.23
C ARG A 43 2.61 -7.37 -11.50
N TRP A 44 3.72 -7.65 -12.20
CA TRP A 44 4.19 -9.03 -12.39
C TRP A 44 4.64 -9.72 -11.08
N CYS A 45 5.03 -8.96 -10.05
CA CYS A 45 5.27 -9.51 -8.72
C CYS A 45 3.96 -9.71 -7.92
N PHE A 46 2.85 -9.11 -8.37
CA PHE A 46 1.52 -9.25 -7.75
C PHE A 46 0.69 -10.37 -8.36
N THR A 47 0.94 -10.75 -9.61
CA THR A 47 0.46 -11.99 -10.22
C THR A 47 1.51 -13.06 -9.99
N TRP A 48 1.27 -13.97 -9.05
CA TRP A 48 2.14 -15.13 -8.78
C TRP A 48 2.45 -15.90 -10.07
N GLU A 49 1.56 -15.87 -11.05
CA GLU A 49 1.70 -16.40 -12.40
C GLU A 49 2.87 -15.81 -13.16
N ALA A 50 3.10 -14.48 -13.11
CA ALA A 50 4.18 -13.84 -13.84
C ALA A 50 5.54 -14.02 -13.13
N ALA A 51 5.55 -14.07 -11.80
CA ALA A 51 6.74 -14.48 -11.04
C ALA A 51 7.10 -15.95 -11.32
N LEU A 52 6.10 -16.83 -11.43
CA LEU A 52 6.27 -18.22 -11.89
C LEU A 52 6.80 -18.29 -13.31
N LEU A 53 6.25 -17.52 -14.24
CA LEU A 53 6.69 -17.53 -15.64
C LEU A 53 8.10 -16.97 -15.78
N ALA A 54 8.45 -15.89 -15.09
CA ALA A 54 9.81 -15.35 -15.08
C ALA A 54 10.80 -16.31 -14.41
N GLY A 55 10.40 -16.90 -13.27
CA GLY A 55 11.17 -17.94 -12.59
C GLY A 55 11.40 -19.15 -13.50
N ALA A 56 10.35 -19.68 -14.13
CA ALA A 56 10.39 -20.82 -15.04
C ALA A 56 11.14 -20.52 -16.35
N ALA A 57 11.10 -19.29 -16.85
CA ALA A 57 11.84 -18.89 -18.04
C ALA A 57 13.34 -18.69 -17.76
N CYS A 58 13.68 -18.17 -16.57
CA CYS A 58 15.07 -17.92 -16.18
C CYS A 58 15.75 -19.15 -15.57
N LEU A 59 14.99 -20.11 -15.01
CA LEU A 59 15.53 -21.32 -14.37
C LEU A 59 16.43 -22.13 -15.31
N PRO A 60 16.03 -22.46 -16.56
CA PRO A 60 16.85 -23.28 -17.44
C PRO A 60 18.16 -22.60 -17.81
N TRP A 61 18.13 -21.29 -18.01
CA TRP A 61 19.33 -20.51 -18.30
C TRP A 61 20.27 -20.46 -17.08
N ALA A 62 19.74 -20.20 -15.89
CA ALA A 62 20.53 -20.17 -14.65
C ALA A 62 21.16 -21.54 -14.33
N VAL A 63 20.42 -22.63 -14.58
CA VAL A 63 20.88 -24.02 -14.38
C VAL A 63 21.99 -24.38 -15.35
N SER A 64 21.81 -24.03 -16.63
CA SER A 64 22.81 -24.25 -17.66
C SER A 64 24.07 -23.43 -17.41
N ALA A 65 23.94 -22.18 -16.95
CA ALA A 65 25.08 -21.30 -16.69
C ALA A 65 25.89 -21.69 -15.44
N ALA A 66 25.23 -22.24 -14.42
CA ALA A 66 25.87 -22.59 -13.15
C ALA A 66 26.45 -24.02 -13.11
N GLY A 67 26.22 -24.85 -14.15
CA GLY A 67 26.63 -26.26 -14.15
C GLY A 67 25.99 -27.09 -13.03
N CYS A 68 24.94 -26.57 -12.41
CA CYS A 68 24.28 -27.19 -11.27
C CYS A 68 23.25 -28.22 -11.76
N GLY A 69 23.19 -29.39 -11.12
CA GLY A 69 22.21 -30.42 -11.48
C GLY A 69 20.75 -29.96 -11.30
N ALA A 70 19.81 -30.64 -11.94
CA ALA A 70 18.37 -30.33 -11.91
C ALA A 70 17.79 -30.19 -10.48
N ALA A 71 18.35 -30.87 -9.49
CA ALA A 71 17.94 -30.71 -8.09
C ALA A 71 18.17 -29.28 -7.55
N ALA A 72 19.32 -28.66 -7.86
CA ALA A 72 19.63 -27.29 -7.45
C ALA A 72 18.73 -26.27 -8.15
N ALA A 73 18.32 -26.55 -9.38
CA ALA A 73 17.32 -25.78 -10.12
C ALA A 73 15.99 -25.73 -9.35
N LEU A 74 15.48 -26.89 -8.97
CA LEU A 74 14.20 -27.05 -8.30
C LEU A 74 14.20 -26.37 -6.94
N VAL A 75 15.26 -26.56 -6.15
CA VAL A 75 15.42 -25.90 -4.84
C VAL A 75 15.45 -24.38 -4.99
N THR A 76 16.22 -23.85 -5.96
CA THR A 76 16.29 -22.41 -6.23
C THR A 76 14.94 -21.85 -6.68
N GLY A 77 14.26 -22.55 -7.60
CA GLY A 77 12.92 -22.15 -8.07
C GLY A 77 11.90 -22.12 -6.94
N ALA A 78 11.83 -23.18 -6.14
CA ALA A 78 10.96 -23.23 -4.97
C ALA A 78 11.27 -22.12 -3.96
N ALA A 79 12.56 -21.85 -3.69
CA ALA A 79 12.98 -20.78 -2.81
C ALA A 79 12.51 -19.40 -3.31
N VAL A 80 12.68 -19.11 -4.61
CA VAL A 80 12.21 -17.86 -5.23
C VAL A 80 10.71 -17.70 -5.10
N LEU A 81 9.93 -18.76 -5.38
CA LEU A 81 8.47 -18.72 -5.27
C LEU A 81 7.98 -18.51 -3.83
N CYS A 82 8.66 -19.12 -2.86
CA CYS A 82 8.36 -18.96 -1.45
C CYS A 82 8.78 -17.59 -0.88
N LEU A 83 9.83 -16.98 -1.43
CA LEU A 83 10.39 -15.71 -0.95
C LEU A 83 9.81 -14.49 -1.66
N ALA A 84 9.45 -14.58 -2.94
CA ALA A 84 9.00 -13.45 -3.75
C ALA A 84 7.80 -12.70 -3.13
N PRO A 85 6.73 -13.36 -2.64
CA PRO A 85 5.62 -12.66 -2.00
C PRO A 85 6.02 -11.91 -0.72
N ARG A 86 7.01 -12.44 0.03
CA ARG A 86 7.53 -11.78 1.23
C ARG A 86 8.35 -10.54 0.86
N LEU A 87 9.18 -10.63 -0.19
CA LEU A 87 9.93 -9.49 -0.70
C LEU A 87 9.02 -8.38 -1.21
N VAL A 88 7.97 -8.73 -1.97
CA VAL A 88 6.95 -7.76 -2.41
C VAL A 88 6.29 -7.09 -1.21
N ALA A 89 5.86 -7.87 -0.21
CA ALA A 89 5.26 -7.31 1.00
C ALA A 89 6.20 -6.34 1.72
N LEU A 90 7.50 -6.68 1.84
CA LEU A 90 8.50 -5.79 2.45
C LEU A 90 8.70 -4.50 1.65
N LEU A 91 8.77 -4.58 0.32
CA LEU A 91 8.92 -3.42 -0.56
C LEU A 91 7.72 -2.48 -0.43
N VAL A 92 6.50 -3.02 -0.46
CA VAL A 92 5.26 -2.24 -0.35
C VAL A 92 5.15 -1.61 1.04
N ARG A 93 5.46 -2.35 2.12
CA ARG A 93 5.53 -1.80 3.48
C ARG A 93 6.52 -0.64 3.57
N GLY A 94 7.70 -0.80 2.97
CA GLY A 94 8.72 0.25 2.93
C GLY A 94 8.24 1.49 2.19
N ALA A 95 7.61 1.32 1.02
CA ALA A 95 7.06 2.40 0.22
C ALA A 95 5.93 3.16 0.95
N ILE A 96 5.03 2.44 1.64
CA ILE A 96 3.99 3.03 2.50
C ILE A 96 4.64 3.88 3.59
N ARG A 97 5.55 3.31 4.39
CA ARG A 97 6.19 4.01 5.51
C ARG A 97 6.93 5.28 5.08
N ARG A 98 7.71 5.21 3.99
CA ARG A 98 8.43 6.37 3.45
C ARG A 98 7.48 7.44 2.91
N SER A 99 6.41 7.03 2.25
CA SER A 99 5.36 7.95 1.76
C SER A 99 4.64 8.67 2.90
N VAL A 100 4.27 7.93 3.95
CA VAL A 100 3.66 8.49 5.17
C VAL A 100 4.63 9.49 5.83
N ALA A 101 5.90 9.13 5.98
CA ALA A 101 6.91 10.03 6.55
C ALA A 101 7.11 11.31 5.71
N ALA A 102 7.18 11.18 4.38
CA ALA A 102 7.31 12.33 3.48
C ALA A 102 6.10 13.28 3.57
N ALA A 103 4.89 12.73 3.60
CA ALA A 103 3.68 13.52 3.79
C ALA A 103 3.63 14.20 5.17
N GLU A 104 4.05 13.49 6.23
CA GLU A 104 4.14 14.06 7.58
C GLU A 104 5.12 15.23 7.67
N LEU A 105 6.27 15.16 6.97
CA LEU A 105 7.20 16.30 6.89
C LEU A 105 6.54 17.53 6.27
N CYS A 106 5.73 17.36 5.21
CA CYS A 106 4.97 18.45 4.63
C CYS A 106 3.88 18.99 5.57
N LEU A 107 3.22 18.12 6.35
CA LEU A 107 2.24 18.52 7.37
C LEU A 107 2.88 19.32 8.51
N LYS A 108 4.11 18.98 8.91
CA LYS A 108 4.86 19.70 9.96
C LYS A 108 5.45 21.03 9.45
N GLY A 109 5.75 21.12 8.15
CA GLY A 109 6.34 22.31 7.52
C GLY A 109 5.40 23.50 7.34
N GLY A 110 4.14 23.40 7.74
CA GLY A 110 3.18 24.50 7.71
C GLY A 110 1.73 24.04 7.87
N THR A 111 0.82 24.99 8.03
CA THR A 111 -0.61 24.67 8.16
C THR A 111 -1.17 24.14 6.83
N VAL A 112 -1.53 22.87 6.79
CA VAL A 112 -2.30 22.26 5.70
C VAL A 112 -3.78 22.32 6.07
N ASP A 113 -4.63 22.78 5.15
CA ASP A 113 -6.07 22.96 5.37
C ASP A 113 -6.88 21.76 4.85
N LEU A 114 -6.35 21.04 3.85
CA LEU A 114 -6.99 19.88 3.22
C LEU A 114 -5.94 18.90 2.70
N VAL A 115 -6.18 17.59 2.88
CA VAL A 115 -5.43 16.53 2.21
C VAL A 115 -6.28 15.97 1.06
N VAL A 116 -5.71 15.87 -0.14
CA VAL A 116 -6.36 15.23 -1.29
C VAL A 116 -5.51 14.04 -1.72
N GLY A 117 -6.05 12.83 -1.70
CA GLY A 117 -5.34 11.62 -2.10
C GLY A 117 -5.98 10.93 -3.29
N PHE A 118 -5.19 10.58 -4.30
CA PHE A 118 -5.63 9.80 -5.47
C PHE A 118 -4.86 8.48 -5.60
N SER A 119 -5.55 7.38 -5.91
CA SER A 119 -4.92 6.07 -6.17
C SER A 119 -3.99 5.65 -5.00
N TRP A 120 -2.69 5.42 -5.27
CA TRP A 120 -1.68 5.14 -4.24
C TRP A 120 -1.63 6.21 -3.15
N GLY A 121 -1.64 7.50 -3.53
CA GLY A 121 -1.65 8.60 -2.56
C GLY A 121 -2.94 8.66 -1.74
N GLY A 122 -4.06 8.16 -2.27
CA GLY A 122 -5.28 7.93 -1.51
C GLY A 122 -5.09 6.86 -0.42
N GLY A 123 -4.39 5.77 -0.74
CA GLY A 123 -4.03 4.76 0.28
C GLY A 123 -3.05 5.29 1.33
N VAL A 124 -2.10 6.14 0.95
CA VAL A 124 -1.20 6.84 1.90
C VAL A 124 -2.01 7.78 2.81
N ALA A 125 -2.98 8.52 2.26
CA ALA A 125 -3.88 9.37 3.04
C ALA A 125 -4.66 8.57 4.09
N CYS A 126 -5.14 7.37 3.73
CA CYS A 126 -5.80 6.47 4.67
C CYS A 126 -4.87 6.05 5.82
N TRP A 127 -3.60 5.76 5.53
CA TRP A 127 -2.60 5.43 6.58
C TRP A 127 -2.30 6.62 7.49
N LEU A 128 -2.21 7.85 6.96
CA LEU A 128 -2.04 9.06 7.78
C LEU A 128 -3.20 9.24 8.77
N LEU A 129 -4.43 9.01 8.30
CA LEU A 129 -5.64 9.09 9.12
C LEU A 129 -5.66 8.01 10.20
N SER A 130 -5.37 6.75 9.85
CA SER A 130 -5.41 5.64 10.80
C SER A 130 -4.35 5.72 11.88
N GLU A 131 -3.16 6.21 11.53
CA GLU A 131 -2.07 6.44 12.48
C GLU A 131 -2.23 7.77 13.24
N ARG A 132 -3.35 8.48 13.05
CA ARG A 132 -3.67 9.78 13.66
C ARG A 132 -2.59 10.87 13.40
N ARG A 133 -1.80 10.73 12.33
CA ARG A 133 -0.82 11.73 11.87
C ARG A 133 -1.48 12.89 11.14
N TRP A 134 -2.71 12.69 10.66
CA TRP A 134 -3.59 13.72 10.12
C TRP A 134 -5.00 13.53 10.71
N ARG A 135 -5.70 14.63 11.00
CA ARG A 135 -7.09 14.61 11.52
C ARG A 135 -8.01 15.64 10.85
N GLY A 136 -7.50 16.36 9.86
CA GLY A 136 -8.25 17.42 9.19
C GLY A 136 -9.07 16.92 8.00
N PRO A 137 -9.69 17.85 7.26
CA PRO A 137 -10.45 17.54 6.06
C PRO A 137 -9.63 16.70 5.07
N THR A 138 -10.25 15.66 4.52
CA THR A 138 -9.59 14.76 3.56
C THR A 138 -10.54 14.41 2.42
N LEU A 139 -10.07 14.56 1.18
CA LEU A 139 -10.74 14.10 -0.03
C LEU A 139 -9.99 12.87 -0.57
N LEU A 140 -10.69 11.74 -0.67
CA LEU A 140 -10.14 10.49 -1.21
C LEU A 140 -10.74 10.20 -2.58
N LEU A 141 -9.89 10.02 -3.59
CA LEU A 141 -10.27 9.75 -4.97
C LEU A 141 -9.73 8.38 -5.37
N ALA A 142 -10.62 7.38 -5.50
CA ALA A 142 -10.26 6.01 -5.86
C ALA A 142 -9.05 5.45 -5.06
N PRO A 143 -9.09 5.46 -3.71
CA PRO A 143 -7.95 5.03 -2.90
C PRO A 143 -7.66 3.53 -3.10
N THR A 144 -6.40 3.16 -3.33
CA THR A 144 -6.00 1.76 -3.52
C THR A 144 -5.66 1.05 -2.21
N LEU A 145 -6.40 1.37 -1.13
CA LEU A 145 -6.05 0.92 0.22
C LEU A 145 -6.04 -0.61 0.34
N GLU A 146 -7.08 -1.28 -0.16
CA GLU A 146 -7.20 -2.74 -0.09
C GLU A 146 -6.08 -3.45 -0.85
N ALA A 147 -5.79 -2.98 -2.07
CA ALA A 147 -4.69 -3.49 -2.87
C ALA A 147 -3.35 -3.31 -2.14
N MET A 148 -3.11 -2.14 -1.53
CA MET A 148 -1.90 -1.86 -0.77
C MET A 148 -1.77 -2.74 0.48
N ALA A 149 -2.84 -2.93 1.23
CA ALA A 149 -2.85 -3.74 2.45
C ALA A 149 -2.63 -5.23 2.12
N SER A 150 -3.32 -5.76 1.11
CA SER A 150 -3.15 -7.12 0.61
C SER A 150 -1.72 -7.37 0.13
N ALA A 151 -1.22 -6.49 -0.74
CA ALA A 151 0.15 -6.48 -1.24
C ALA A 151 1.19 -6.48 -0.11
N ALA A 152 0.97 -5.66 0.91
CA ALA A 152 1.84 -5.51 2.06
C ALA A 152 1.64 -6.61 3.11
N ARG A 153 0.65 -7.51 2.97
CA ARG A 153 0.20 -8.43 4.02
C ARG A 153 -0.01 -7.69 5.35
N LEU A 154 -0.75 -6.59 5.31
CA LEU A 154 -1.13 -5.77 6.46
C LEU A 154 -2.64 -5.86 6.67
N ALA A 155 -3.07 -5.73 7.92
CA ALA A 155 -4.48 -5.49 8.22
C ALA A 155 -4.91 -4.15 7.64
N LEU A 156 -6.20 -4.02 7.29
CA LEU A 156 -6.73 -2.76 6.80
C LEU A 156 -6.78 -1.74 7.93
N PRO A 157 -6.37 -0.49 7.69
CA PRO A 157 -6.46 0.56 8.69
C PRO A 157 -7.92 0.89 9.01
N ALA A 158 -8.27 0.86 10.30
CA ALA A 158 -9.49 1.49 10.80
C ALA A 158 -9.43 3.03 10.56
N PRO A 159 -10.55 3.75 10.35
CA PRO A 159 -11.95 3.35 10.56
C PRO A 159 -12.74 3.02 9.28
N PHE A 160 -12.09 2.89 8.12
CA PHE A 160 -12.77 2.79 6.82
C PHE A 160 -13.70 1.58 6.65
N PHE A 161 -13.69 0.64 7.60
CA PHE A 161 -14.54 -0.56 7.62
C PHE A 161 -15.78 -0.47 8.52
N SER A 162 -16.02 0.65 9.22
CA SER A 162 -17.18 0.74 10.11
C SER A 162 -18.50 1.13 9.42
N ALA A 163 -18.51 1.36 8.10
CA ALA A 163 -19.71 1.81 7.36
C ALA A 163 -20.44 0.69 6.59
N ARG A 164 -20.11 -0.59 6.82
CA ARG A 164 -21.06 -1.69 6.52
C ARG A 164 -22.12 -1.75 7.64
N GLY A 165 -22.88 -0.66 7.78
CA GLY A 165 -24.21 -0.75 8.34
C GLY A 165 -25.09 -1.50 7.35
N GLY A 166 -25.43 -2.76 7.67
CA GLY A 166 -26.55 -3.45 7.03
C GLY A 166 -26.28 -4.89 6.57
N GLY A 167 -26.42 -5.84 7.49
CA GLY A 167 -27.06 -7.14 7.21
C GLY A 167 -26.14 -8.28 6.78
N GLY A 168 -25.67 -9.08 7.74
CA GLY A 168 -25.14 -10.41 7.46
C GLY A 168 -24.06 -10.82 8.44
N GLY A 169 -24.48 -11.39 9.57
CA GLY A 169 -23.59 -11.85 10.63
C GLY A 169 -22.59 -12.88 10.12
N ALA A 170 -21.32 -12.47 10.03
CA ALA A 170 -20.20 -13.38 10.19
C ALA A 170 -19.55 -13.01 11.52
N ARG A 171 -19.97 -13.71 12.58
CA ARG A 171 -19.18 -13.78 13.81
C ARG A 171 -17.86 -14.43 13.38
N CYS A 172 -16.79 -13.64 13.30
CA CYS A 172 -15.46 -14.23 13.34
C CYS A 172 -15.31 -14.81 14.74
N CYS A 173 -15.41 -16.13 14.81
CA CYS A 173 -15.14 -16.92 15.99
C CYS A 173 -13.71 -16.61 16.44
N HIS A 174 -13.57 -15.80 17.48
CA HIS A 174 -12.41 -15.79 18.33
C HIS A 174 -12.80 -16.53 19.62
N ASP A 175 -12.02 -17.56 19.91
CA ASP A 175 -11.54 -17.92 21.24
C ASP A 175 -12.60 -18.35 22.26
N GLU A 176 -13.05 -19.60 22.14
CA GLU A 176 -13.37 -20.44 23.31
C GLU A 176 -12.56 -21.74 23.19
N ALA A 177 -11.33 -21.71 23.71
CA ALA A 177 -10.59 -22.88 24.15
C ALA A 177 -9.45 -22.37 25.03
N ASP A 178 -9.73 -22.25 26.33
CA ASP A 178 -8.82 -22.58 27.44
C ASP A 178 -9.42 -22.04 28.74
N GLU A 179 -10.52 -22.65 29.18
CA GLU A 179 -10.96 -22.59 30.58
C GLU A 179 -11.64 -23.93 30.94
N ALA A 180 -10.82 -24.98 31.01
CA ALA A 180 -11.16 -26.23 31.70
C ALA A 180 -9.89 -27.02 31.99
N ASP A 181 -9.38 -26.88 33.20
CA ASP A 181 -8.77 -27.94 34.02
C ASP A 181 -8.60 -27.33 35.41
N GLU A 182 -9.60 -27.47 36.27
CA GLU A 182 -9.90 -28.63 37.12
C GLU A 182 -9.42 -28.33 38.55
N ALA A 183 -10.40 -28.33 39.45
CA ALA A 183 -10.23 -28.25 40.88
C ALA A 183 -9.80 -29.62 41.41
N ASP A 184 -8.82 -29.64 42.31
CA ASP A 184 -8.89 -30.26 43.65
C ASP A 184 -7.63 -29.89 44.47
#